data_AF-A0A7S1H7Y4-F1
#
_entry.id   AF-A0A7S1H7Y4-F1
#
_cell.length_a   1.000
_cell.length_b   1.000
_cell.length_c   1.000
_cell.angle_alpha   90.00
_cell.angle_beta   90.00
_cell.angle_gamma   90.00
#
_symmetry.space_group_name_H-M   'P 1'
#
loop_
_entity.id
_entity.type
_entity.pdbx_description
1 polymer ?
#
loop_
_entity_poly.entity_id
_entity_poly.type
_entity_poly.pdbx_seq_one_letter_code
_entity_poly.pdbx_strand_id
1 'polypeptide(L)'
;FAPRMGRDPSHCLHLPLHTLKANVPLTNLRYTLCSTVLLLVLLAPVSSAAMSSEAPTRVLVTGGSGYLGQFLIDRLLQTGKHTVAATYMNKKEGMCDGVDAFRMNLASEGDILACLSSFSPDVVVNLAAISSPAACGKDTAASRLDQ
;
A
#
# COMPACT_ATOMS: atom_id res chain seq x y z
N PHE A 1 -8.97 61.09 13.22
CA PHE A 1 -10.44 61.11 13.18
C PHE A 1 -10.94 59.67 13.12
N ALA A 2 -11.45 59.14 14.23
CA ALA A 2 -12.30 57.96 14.22
C ALA A 2 -13.77 58.40 14.26
N PRO A 3 -14.69 57.60 13.70
CA PRO A 3 -15.72 56.95 14.53
C PRO A 3 -15.84 55.44 14.17
N ARG A 4 -15.94 54.50 15.14
CA ARG A 4 -17.15 53.93 15.78
C ARG A 4 -18.30 53.65 14.78
N MET A 5 -19.07 52.57 14.82
CA MET A 5 -19.18 51.27 15.53
C MET A 5 -20.39 50.60 14.84
N GLY A 6 -20.41 49.29 14.66
CA GLY A 6 -21.60 48.61 14.12
C GLY A 6 -21.46 47.10 14.09
N ARG A 7 -21.76 46.48 15.23
CA ARG A 7 -21.86 45.03 15.42
C ARG A 7 -23.36 44.71 15.49
N ASP A 8 -23.87 43.83 14.63
CA ASP A 8 -25.05 43.02 14.93
C ASP A 8 -24.99 41.66 14.20
N PRO A 9 -25.06 40.52 14.90
CA PRO A 9 -25.08 39.18 14.34
C PRO A 9 -26.50 38.60 14.36
N SER A 10 -27.12 38.36 13.21
CA SER A 10 -28.33 37.53 13.07
C SER A 10 -28.65 37.26 11.60
N HIS A 11 -29.01 36.01 11.30
CA HIS A 11 -29.64 35.42 10.09
C HIS A 11 -28.84 34.22 9.58
N CYS A 12 -29.03 33.04 10.19
CA CYS A 12 -30.04 32.03 9.85
C CYS A 12 -29.97 31.51 8.41
N LEU A 13 -29.54 30.24 8.32
CA LEU A 13 -30.13 29.16 7.52
C LEU A 13 -30.61 29.51 6.11
N HIS A 14 -29.87 29.02 5.12
CA HIS A 14 -30.52 28.40 3.96
C HIS A 14 -29.60 27.35 3.32
N LEU A 15 -29.84 26.07 3.65
CA LEU A 15 -29.50 24.97 2.75
C LEU A 15 -30.32 25.13 1.47
N PRO A 16 -29.76 24.72 0.32
CA PRO A 16 -30.56 24.08 -0.70
C PRO A 16 -30.23 22.58 -0.73
N LEU A 17 -31.16 21.80 -0.17
CA LEU A 17 -31.42 20.42 -0.56
C LEU A 17 -31.71 20.39 -2.06
N HIS A 18 -30.74 19.94 -2.86
CA HIS A 18 -31.02 19.43 -4.20
C HIS A 18 -30.76 17.92 -4.21
N THR A 19 -31.85 17.20 -3.94
CA THR A 19 -32.31 16.03 -4.67
C THR A 19 -31.25 14.97 -5.01
N LEU A 20 -31.01 14.09 -4.02
CA LEU A 20 -30.49 12.75 -4.22
C LEU A 20 -31.37 12.00 -5.24
N LYS A 21 -30.91 11.90 -6.49
CA LYS A 21 -31.34 10.85 -7.41
C LYS A 21 -30.37 9.69 -7.23
N ALA A 22 -30.77 8.78 -6.33
CA ALA A 22 -30.23 7.43 -6.30
C ALA A 22 -30.60 6.74 -7.61
N ASN A 23 -29.63 6.62 -8.51
CA ASN A 23 -29.69 5.65 -9.58
C ASN A 23 -28.27 5.22 -9.93
N VAL A 24 -27.68 4.39 -9.05
CA VAL A 24 -26.39 3.74 -9.33
C VAL A 24 -26.72 2.36 -9.89
N PRO A 25 -26.35 2.06 -11.15
CA PRO A 25 -26.56 0.74 -11.73
C PRO A 25 -25.72 -0.32 -11.01
N LEU A 26 -26.32 -1.48 -10.78
CA LEU A 26 -25.78 -2.68 -10.14
C LEU A 26 -24.69 -3.36 -10.99
N THR A 27 -23.53 -2.71 -11.17
CA THR A 27 -22.39 -3.33 -11.89
C THR A 27 -21.03 -3.20 -11.20
N ASN A 28 -20.96 -2.60 -10.01
CA ASN A 28 -19.69 -2.35 -9.31
C ASN A 28 -19.45 -3.22 -8.07
N LEU A 29 -19.87 -4.49 -8.08
CA LEU A 29 -19.65 -5.39 -6.93
C LEU A 29 -18.21 -5.92 -6.82
N ARG A 30 -17.35 -5.69 -7.82
CA ARG A 30 -15.93 -6.14 -7.80
C ARG A 30 -14.95 -5.11 -7.23
N TYR A 31 -15.29 -3.82 -7.26
CA TYR A 31 -14.39 -2.75 -6.79
C TYR A 31 -14.49 -2.47 -5.29
N THR A 32 -15.63 -2.75 -4.67
CA THR A 32 -15.82 -2.52 -3.22
C THR A 32 -14.99 -3.50 -2.38
N LEU A 33 -14.72 -4.71 -2.88
CA LEU A 33 -13.91 -5.72 -2.18
C LEU A 33 -12.42 -5.36 -2.08
N CYS A 34 -11.86 -4.68 -3.09
CA CYS A 34 -10.45 -4.30 -3.10
C CYS A 34 -10.16 -3.12 -2.15
N SER A 35 -11.10 -2.18 -2.04
CA SER A 35 -10.98 -1.03 -1.12
C SER A 35 -11.11 -1.45 0.36
N THR A 36 -11.91 -2.47 0.68
CA THR A 36 -12.03 -2.95 2.06
C THR A 36 -10.80 -3.73 2.54
N VAL A 37 -10.08 -4.42 1.66
CA VAL A 37 -8.82 -5.12 2.02
C VAL A 37 -7.69 -4.12 2.28
N LEU A 38 -7.64 -3.02 1.53
CA LEU A 38 -6.66 -1.94 1.74
C LEU A 38 -6.89 -1.21 3.09
N LEU A 39 -8.13 -1.13 3.55
CA LEU A 39 -8.45 -0.53 4.85
C LEU A 39 -8.17 -1.48 6.04
N LEU A 40 -8.24 -2.80 5.82
CA LEU A 40 -7.98 -3.79 6.88
C LEU A 40 -6.48 -3.88 7.26
N VAL A 41 -5.56 -3.56 6.35
CA VAL A 41 -4.12 -3.51 6.63
C VAL A 41 -3.71 -2.26 7.42
N LEU A 42 -4.52 -1.20 7.43
CA LEU A 42 -4.22 0.07 8.12
C LEU A 42 -4.58 0.08 9.61
N LEU A 43 -5.26 -0.96 10.13
CA LEU A 43 -5.69 -1.04 11.53
C LEU A 43 -4.95 -2.10 12.36
N ALA A 44 -3.88 -2.72 11.85
CA ALA A 44 -3.00 -3.49 12.72
C ALA A 44 -2.30 -2.52 13.68
N PRO A 45 -2.55 -2.60 15.00
CA PRO A 45 -1.86 -1.74 15.95
C PRO A 45 -0.37 -2.07 15.90
N VAL A 46 0.45 -1.07 15.59
CA VAL A 46 1.87 -1.06 15.95
C VAL A 46 1.91 -1.04 17.48
N SER A 47 1.81 -2.22 18.08
CA SER A 47 1.90 -2.42 19.52
C SER A 47 3.37 -2.41 19.89
N SER A 48 3.86 -1.23 20.26
CA SER A 48 5.15 -1.07 20.92
C SER A 48 5.12 -1.74 22.30
N ALA A 49 6.30 -2.25 22.71
CA ALA A 49 6.66 -2.80 24.02
C ALA A 49 6.49 -4.32 24.24
N ALA A 50 7.50 -5.08 23.83
CA ALA A 50 8.16 -6.05 24.72
C ALA A 50 9.53 -6.41 24.15
N MET A 51 10.59 -5.92 24.79
CA MET A 51 11.93 -6.48 24.63
C MET A 51 11.90 -7.85 25.31
N SER A 52 11.52 -8.88 24.56
CA SER A 52 11.61 -10.29 24.94
C SER A 52 12.60 -10.97 24.00
N SER A 53 13.12 -12.14 24.36
CA SER A 53 14.01 -12.93 23.51
C SER A 53 13.26 -13.47 22.28
N GLU A 54 12.86 -12.58 21.39
CA GLU A 54 12.03 -12.87 20.23
C GLU A 54 12.88 -13.38 19.07
N ALA A 55 12.35 -14.38 18.36
CA ALA A 55 12.95 -14.86 17.13
C ALA A 55 13.10 -13.69 16.12
N PRO A 56 14.08 -13.73 15.21
CA PRO A 56 14.27 -12.68 14.23
C PRO A 56 12.98 -12.41 13.43
N THR A 57 12.52 -11.16 13.39
CA THR A 57 11.32 -10.77 12.64
C THR A 57 11.50 -11.09 11.16
N ARG A 58 10.51 -11.74 10.54
CA ARG A 58 10.51 -12.14 9.14
C ARG A 58 9.90 -11.04 8.28
N VAL A 59 10.74 -10.39 7.48
CA VAL A 59 10.34 -9.25 6.64
C VAL A 59 10.32 -9.66 5.18
N LEU A 60 9.17 -9.51 4.52
CA LEU A 60 9.03 -9.69 3.07
C LEU A 60 8.97 -8.33 2.37
N VAL A 61 9.93 -8.05 1.49
CA VAL A 61 9.97 -6.82 0.69
C VAL A 61 9.50 -7.10 -0.73
N THR A 62 8.35 -6.55 -1.14
CA THR A 62 7.93 -6.67 -2.55
C THR A 62 8.66 -5.65 -3.42
N GLY A 63 9.01 -6.02 -4.65
CA GLY A 63 9.80 -5.14 -5.51
C GLY A 63 11.24 -4.97 -5.02
N GLY A 64 11.79 -6.01 -4.37
CA GLY A 64 13.11 -5.98 -3.76
C GLY A 64 14.28 -5.77 -4.73
N SER A 65 14.11 -6.16 -6.00
CA SER A 65 15.09 -5.85 -7.05
C SER A 65 15.01 -4.39 -7.57
N GLY A 66 14.04 -3.61 -7.10
CA GLY A 66 13.93 -2.19 -7.42
C GLY A 66 14.94 -1.34 -6.66
N TYR A 67 15.15 -0.11 -7.13
CA TYR A 67 16.13 0.83 -6.57
C TYR A 67 16.01 1.01 -5.05
N LEU A 68 14.79 1.22 -4.52
CA LEU A 68 14.61 1.36 -3.08
C LEU A 68 14.73 0.01 -2.34
N GLY A 69 14.24 -1.07 -2.96
CA GLY A 69 14.24 -2.41 -2.39
C GLY A 69 15.63 -2.89 -2.02
N GLN A 70 16.60 -2.77 -2.93
CA GLN A 70 17.97 -3.21 -2.69
C GLN A 70 18.63 -2.52 -1.49
N PHE A 71 18.44 -1.21 -1.31
CA PHE A 71 19.03 -0.49 -0.17
C PHE A 71 18.31 -0.79 1.13
N LEU A 72 16.99 -0.97 1.10
CA LEU A 72 16.23 -1.37 2.28
C LEU A 72 16.68 -2.75 2.76
N ILE A 73 16.77 -3.71 1.85
CA ILE A 73 17.18 -5.08 2.14
C ILE A 73 18.60 -5.10 2.72
N ASP A 74 19.56 -4.42 2.09
CA ASP A 74 20.93 -4.30 2.60
C ASP A 74 20.95 -3.77 4.04
N ARG A 75 20.18 -2.71 4.33
CA ARG A 75 20.09 -2.16 5.69
C ARG A 75 19.45 -3.11 6.69
N LEU A 76 18.39 -3.83 6.30
CA LEU A 76 17.74 -4.81 7.17
C LEU A 76 18.70 -5.96 7.52
N LEU A 77 19.45 -6.46 6.54
CA LEU A 77 20.44 -7.52 6.75
C LEU A 77 21.58 -7.06 7.67
N GLN A 78 22.10 -5.85 7.49
CA GLN A 78 23.16 -5.28 8.33
C GLN A 78 22.76 -5.16 9.81
N THR A 79 21.46 -5.11 10.14
CA THR A 79 21.03 -5.11 11.53
C THR A 79 21.26 -6.45 12.24
N GLY A 80 21.29 -7.56 11.49
CA GLY A 80 21.35 -8.92 12.04
C GLY A 80 20.12 -9.33 12.87
N LYS A 81 19.04 -8.53 12.87
CA LYS A 81 17.83 -8.73 13.69
C LYS A 81 16.65 -9.31 12.92
N HIS A 82 16.77 -9.40 11.60
CA HIS A 82 15.67 -9.74 10.72
C HIS A 82 16.04 -10.89 9.78
N THR A 83 15.09 -11.77 9.54
CA THR A 83 15.14 -12.70 8.40
C THR A 83 14.44 -12.01 7.24
N VAL A 84 15.14 -11.79 6.14
CA VAL A 84 14.63 -10.98 5.03
C VAL A 84 14.42 -11.84 3.80
N ALA A 85 13.23 -11.74 3.20
CA ALA A 85 12.94 -12.21 1.86
C ALA A 85 12.49 -11.06 0.98
N ALA A 86 12.57 -11.26 -0.32
CA ALA A 86 12.23 -10.25 -1.29
C ALA A 86 11.54 -10.83 -2.51
N THR A 87 10.70 -10.03 -3.17
CA THR A 87 10.02 -10.45 -4.40
C THR A 87 10.39 -9.61 -5.61
N TYR A 88 10.34 -10.21 -6.78
CA TYR A 88 10.55 -9.55 -8.07
C TYR A 88 9.62 -10.11 -9.15
N MET A 89 9.31 -9.29 -10.15
CA MET A 89 8.41 -9.71 -11.24
C MET A 89 9.19 -10.27 -12.45
N ASN A 90 10.07 -9.43 -13.02
CA ASN A 90 10.74 -9.70 -14.30
C ASN A 90 12.26 -9.84 -14.17
N LYS A 91 12.86 -9.11 -13.23
CA LYS A 91 14.31 -8.96 -13.10
C LYS A 91 14.74 -9.25 -11.68
N LYS A 92 15.69 -10.17 -11.52
CA LYS A 92 16.31 -10.50 -10.23
C LYS A 92 17.57 -9.64 -9.99
N GLU A 93 18.10 -9.04 -11.05
CA GLU A 93 19.26 -8.15 -10.99
C GLU A 93 19.01 -7.01 -9.99
N GLY A 94 20.01 -6.71 -9.15
CA GLY A 94 19.88 -5.74 -8.06
C GLY A 94 19.46 -6.36 -6.72
N MET A 95 19.10 -7.65 -6.68
CA MET A 95 18.87 -8.35 -5.42
C MET A 95 20.18 -8.53 -4.65
N CYS A 96 20.16 -8.24 -3.34
CA CYS A 96 21.29 -8.52 -2.45
C CYS A 96 21.54 -10.03 -2.33
N ASP A 97 22.81 -10.42 -2.20
CA ASP A 97 23.19 -11.80 -1.90
C ASP A 97 22.68 -12.22 -0.51
N GLY A 98 22.42 -13.52 -0.34
CA GLY A 98 21.97 -14.08 0.94
C GLY A 98 20.49 -13.82 1.28
N VAL A 99 19.70 -13.35 0.33
CA VAL A 99 18.25 -13.11 0.48
C VAL A 99 17.45 -14.14 -0.28
N ASP A 100 16.43 -14.68 0.38
CA ASP A 100 15.44 -15.52 -0.28
C ASP A 100 14.61 -14.67 -1.25
N ALA A 101 14.76 -14.95 -2.54
CA ALA A 101 14.15 -14.19 -3.61
C ALA A 101 13.04 -14.98 -4.31
N PHE A 102 11.82 -14.45 -4.26
CA PHE A 102 10.64 -15.06 -4.86
C PHE A 102 10.24 -14.31 -6.13
N ARG A 103 10.14 -15.03 -7.25
CA ARG A 103 9.44 -14.47 -8.41
C ARG A 103 7.95 -14.44 -8.10
N MET A 104 7.32 -13.27 -8.16
CA MET A 104 5.92 -13.10 -7.77
C MET A 104 5.24 -12.04 -8.63
N ASN A 105 4.11 -12.39 -9.25
CA ASN A 105 3.21 -11.43 -9.85
C ASN A 105 2.16 -10.98 -8.82
N LEU A 106 2.18 -9.71 -8.42
CA LEU A 106 1.21 -9.15 -7.45
C LEU A 106 -0.23 -9.09 -7.98
N ALA A 107 -0.45 -9.27 -9.29
CA ALA A 107 -1.80 -9.43 -9.84
C ALA A 107 -2.31 -10.89 -9.74
N SER A 108 -1.47 -11.84 -9.34
CA SER A 108 -1.82 -13.27 -9.16
C SER A 108 -1.98 -13.58 -7.67
N GLU A 109 -3.22 -13.85 -7.25
CA GLU A 109 -3.51 -14.30 -5.89
C GLU A 109 -2.76 -15.58 -5.53
N GLY A 110 -2.64 -16.52 -6.48
CA GLY A 110 -1.91 -17.77 -6.29
C GLY A 110 -0.42 -17.54 -5.99
N ASP A 111 0.23 -16.61 -6.70
CA ASP A 111 1.63 -16.28 -6.46
C ASP A 111 1.82 -15.67 -5.06
N ILE A 112 0.89 -14.79 -4.66
CA ILE A 112 0.90 -14.15 -3.34
C ILE A 112 0.74 -15.21 -2.25
N LEU A 113 -0.27 -16.07 -2.34
CA LEU A 113 -0.53 -17.11 -1.34
C LEU A 113 0.63 -18.11 -1.24
N ALA A 114 1.23 -18.48 -2.37
CA ALA A 114 2.40 -19.35 -2.39
C ALA A 114 3.61 -18.69 -1.69
N CYS A 115 3.86 -17.41 -1.96
CA CYS A 115 4.96 -16.66 -1.32
C CYS A 115 4.72 -16.49 0.19
N LEU A 116 3.52 -16.07 0.60
CA LEU A 116 3.16 -15.91 2.00
C LEU A 116 3.21 -17.24 2.76
N SER A 117 2.76 -18.33 2.15
CA SER A 117 2.83 -19.65 2.78
C SER A 117 4.27 -20.15 2.89
N SER A 118 5.09 -19.94 1.85
CA SER A 118 6.48 -20.37 1.84
C SER A 118 7.35 -19.59 2.83
N PHE A 119 7.17 -18.27 2.90
CA PHE A 119 8.03 -17.41 3.72
C PHE A 119 7.41 -17.00 5.06
N SER A 120 6.09 -17.11 5.24
CA SER A 120 5.38 -16.77 6.49
C SER A 120 5.88 -15.45 7.14
N PRO A 121 5.80 -14.31 6.44
CA PRO A 121 6.31 -13.05 6.96
C PRO A 121 5.48 -12.53 8.14
N ASP A 122 6.15 -11.89 9.10
CA ASP A 122 5.52 -11.09 10.14
C ASP A 122 5.17 -9.70 9.61
N VAL A 123 6.00 -9.17 8.71
CA VAL A 123 5.87 -7.84 8.12
C VAL A 123 6.05 -7.91 6.61
N VAL A 124 5.17 -7.23 5.87
CA VAL A 124 5.30 -7.04 4.42
C VAL A 124 5.53 -5.55 4.12
N VAL A 125 6.62 -5.25 3.41
CA VAL A 125 6.93 -3.90 2.91
C VAL A 125 6.66 -3.87 1.41
N ASN A 126 5.63 -3.14 1.01
CA ASN A 126 5.22 -3.09 -0.41
C ASN A 126 5.96 -1.99 -1.19
N LEU A 127 7.00 -2.35 -1.95
CA LEU A 127 7.74 -1.42 -2.81
C LEU A 127 7.57 -1.70 -4.31
N ALA A 128 6.76 -2.70 -4.67
CA ALA A 128 6.44 -3.00 -6.04
C ALA A 128 5.43 -1.98 -6.59
N ALA A 129 5.89 -1.09 -7.46
CA ALA A 129 5.05 -0.12 -8.14
C ALA A 129 5.61 0.24 -9.54
N ILE A 130 4.72 0.68 -10.43
CA ILE A 130 5.13 1.36 -11.67
C ILE A 130 5.39 2.82 -11.31
N SER A 131 6.66 3.22 -11.29
CA SER A 131 7.07 4.59 -10.92
C SER A 131 7.12 5.57 -12.10
N SER A 132 6.81 5.11 -13.32
CA SER A 132 6.81 5.94 -14.52
C SER A 132 5.39 6.30 -14.96
N PRO A 133 4.99 7.59 -14.92
CA PRO A 133 3.70 8.03 -15.41
C PRO A 133 3.46 7.66 -16.88
N ALA A 134 4.51 7.69 -17.71
CA ALA A 134 4.45 7.32 -19.12
C ALA A 134 4.18 5.81 -19.34
N ALA A 135 4.59 4.96 -18.39
CA ALA A 135 4.28 3.54 -18.42
C ALA A 135 2.87 3.24 -17.90
N CYS A 136 2.35 4.05 -16.97
CA CYS A 136 0.97 3.93 -16.49
C CYS A 136 -0.06 4.15 -17.61
N GLY A 137 0.23 5.04 -18.57
CA GLY A 137 -0.72 5.40 -19.64
C GLY A 137 -0.74 4.47 -20.86
N LYS A 138 0.20 3.52 -21.00
CA LYS A 138 0.27 2.62 -22.17
C LYS A 138 -0.61 1.38 -22.07
N ASP A 139 -1.11 1.08 -20.88
CA ASP A 139 -1.96 -0.08 -20.62
C ASP A 139 -3.28 0.42 -20.00
N THR A 140 -4.30 0.62 -20.83
CA THR A 140 -5.60 1.17 -20.38
C THR A 140 -6.33 0.25 -19.38
N ALA A 141 -5.85 -0.99 -19.20
CA ALA A 141 -6.32 -1.92 -18.17
C ALA A 141 -5.66 -1.69 -16.78
N ALA A 142 -4.47 -1.08 -16.72
CA ALA A 142 -3.74 -0.82 -15.48
C ALA A 142 -3.97 0.59 -14.91
N SER A 143 -4.62 1.49 -15.66
CA SER A 143 -4.76 2.91 -15.31
C SER A 143 -6.16 3.52 -15.47
N ARG A 144 -7.20 2.75 -15.84
CA ARG A 144 -8.55 3.31 -15.98
C ARG A 144 -9.27 3.50 -14.64
N LEU A 145 -9.17 4.72 -14.12
CA LEU A 145 -10.24 5.42 -13.42
C LEU A 145 -10.68 6.60 -14.29
N ASP A 146 -11.40 6.29 -15.38
CA ASP A 146 -12.25 7.16 -16.22
C ASP A 146 -12.15 6.66 -17.65
N GLN A 147 -13.19 5.98 -18.13
CA GLN A 147 -13.93 6.28 -19.36
C GLN A 147 -15.25 5.51 -19.33
#